data_AF-A0A1J5HCB7-F1
#
_entry.id   AF-A0A1J5HCB7-F1
#
_cell.length_a   1.000
_cell.length_b   1.000
_cell.length_c   1.000
_cell.angle_alpha   90.00
_cell.angle_beta   90.00
_cell.angle_gamma   90.00
#
_symmetry.space_group_name_H-M   'P 1'
#
loop_
_entity.id
_entity.type
_entity.pdbx_description
1 polymer ?
#
loop_
_entity_poly.entity_id
_entity_poly.type
_entity_poly.pdbx_seq_one_letter_code
_entity_poly.pdbx_strand_id
1 'polypeptide(L)'
;MIESIRCPNCGAIAERHHLAYLAQVKTQCEKCDYLLVMSTRSGQVLESYAPGLPCEPPHISKPISLRIMPIRNTYLANGVAIS
;
A
#
# COMPACT_ATOMS: atom_id res chain seq x y z
N MET A 1 -8.88 -14.07 16.00
CA MET A 1 -9.02 -14.01 14.52
C MET A 1 -8.23 -12.80 14.03
N ILE A 2 -7.53 -12.92 12.89
CA ILE A 2 -6.76 -11.82 12.30
C ILE A 2 -7.38 -11.48 10.95
N GLU A 3 -7.61 -10.19 10.72
CA GLU A 3 -8.15 -9.64 9.47
C GLU A 3 -7.13 -8.68 8.85
N SER A 4 -6.95 -8.76 7.54
CA SER A 4 -6.16 -7.78 6.78
C SER A 4 -7.06 -6.61 6.36
N ILE A 5 -6.70 -5.38 6.74
CA ILE A 5 -7.44 -4.16 6.41
C ILE A 5 -6.51 -3.09 5.84
N ARG A 6 -7.08 -1.99 5.35
CA ARG A 6 -6.31 -0.78 5.05
C ARG A 6 -6.06 0.01 6.32
N CYS A 7 -4.83 0.45 6.53
CA CYS A 7 -4.44 1.33 7.62
C CYS A 7 -5.21 2.65 7.51
N PRO A 8 -5.91 3.08 8.57
CA PRO A 8 -6.65 4.35 8.55
C PRO A 8 -5.73 5.58 8.55
N ASN A 9 -4.44 5.42 8.92
CA ASN A 9 -3.46 6.49 8.86
C ASN A 9 -2.84 6.58 7.46
N CYS A 10 -2.06 5.57 7.04
CA CYS A 10 -1.25 5.65 5.81
C CYS A 10 -1.82 4.90 4.59
N GLY A 11 -2.94 4.19 4.71
CA GLY A 11 -3.51 3.39 3.61
C GLY A 11 -2.78 2.10 3.25
N ALA A 12 -1.67 1.75 3.91
CA ALA A 12 -1.00 0.46 3.70
C ALA A 12 -1.82 -0.72 4.23
N ILE A 13 -1.37 -1.95 3.99
CA ILE A 13 -1.98 -3.12 4.64
C ILE A 13 -1.65 -3.08 6.13
N ALA A 14 -2.67 -3.29 6.95
CA ALA A 14 -2.63 -3.35 8.40
C ALA A 14 -3.37 -4.60 8.86
N GLU A 15 -3.15 -4.98 10.11
CA GLU A 15 -3.80 -6.12 10.73
C GLU A 15 -4.78 -5.68 11.80
N ARG A 16 -5.94 -6.32 11.82
CA ARG A 16 -6.91 -6.23 12.91
C ARG A 16 -7.01 -7.57 13.62
N HIS A 17 -6.61 -7.56 14.88
CA HIS A 17 -6.63 -8.69 15.81
C HIS A 17 -7.88 -8.60 16.68
N HIS A 18 -8.77 -9.60 16.55
CA HIS A 18 -9.92 -9.77 17.43
C HIS A 18 -9.50 -10.62 18.64
N LEU A 19 -9.35 -9.95 19.78
CA LEU A 19 -8.91 -10.52 21.06
C LEU A 19 -10.13 -10.75 21.97
N ALA A 20 -10.95 -11.76 21.61
CA ALA A 20 -12.22 -12.03 22.26
C ALA A 20 -12.12 -12.22 23.78
N TYR A 21 -11.06 -12.89 24.26
CA TYR A 21 -10.80 -13.09 25.70
C TYR A 21 -10.64 -11.77 26.47
N LEU A 22 -10.05 -10.76 25.85
CA LEU A 22 -9.87 -9.44 26.44
C LEU A 22 -11.04 -8.49 26.13
N ALA A 23 -12.03 -8.96 25.36
CA ALA A 23 -13.07 -8.13 24.77
C ALA A 23 -12.50 -6.92 24.03
N GLN A 24 -11.39 -7.11 23.29
CA GLN A 24 -10.66 -6.05 22.60
C GLN A 24 -10.56 -6.32 21.10
N VAL A 25 -10.47 -5.24 20.34
CA VAL A 25 -10.01 -5.25 18.96
C VAL A 25 -8.77 -4.38 18.86
N LYS A 26 -7.68 -4.93 18.32
CA LYS A 26 -6.40 -4.24 18.12
C LYS A 26 -6.14 -4.09 16.63
N THR A 27 -5.98 -2.88 16.16
CA THR A 27 -5.56 -2.57 14.79
C THR A 27 -4.11 -2.08 14.83
N GLN A 28 -3.21 -2.71 14.08
CA GLN A 28 -1.80 -2.32 14.00
C GLN A 28 -1.30 -2.23 12.55
N CYS A 29 -0.42 -1.28 12.26
CA CYS A 29 0.22 -1.13 10.95
C CYS A 29 1.73 -0.98 11.08
N GLU A 30 2.47 -1.92 10.50
CA GLU A 30 3.93 -1.95 10.50
C GLU A 30 4.58 -0.87 9.60
N LYS A 31 3.81 -0.25 8.66
CA LYS A 31 4.38 0.76 7.74
C LYS A 31 4.57 2.12 8.42
N CYS A 32 3.61 2.51 9.26
CA CYS A 32 3.56 3.83 9.87
C CYS A 32 3.31 3.74 11.37
N ASP A 33 3.66 2.61 12.00
CA ASP A 33 3.50 2.38 13.44
C ASP A 33 2.11 2.74 14.01
N TYR A 34 1.04 2.65 13.21
CA TYR A 34 -0.29 3.02 13.68
C TYR A 34 -0.82 1.93 14.62
N LEU A 35 -1.34 2.32 15.78
CA LEU A 35 -1.97 1.43 16.76
C LEU A 35 -3.32 1.99 17.21
N LEU A 36 -4.33 1.13 17.26
CA LEU A 36 -5.62 1.42 17.87
C LEU A 36 -6.14 0.17 18.59
N VAL A 37 -6.32 0.26 19.90
CA VAL A 37 -6.95 -0.76 20.73
C VAL A 37 -8.29 -0.23 21.22
N MET A 38 -9.37 -0.95 20.95
CA MET A 38 -10.72 -0.57 21.37
C MET A 38 -11.40 -1.70 22.15
N SER A 39 -12.24 -1.32 23.10
CA SER A 39 -13.17 -2.24 23.76
C SER A 39 -14.30 -2.63 22.80
N THR A 40 -14.50 -3.92 22.61
CA THR A 40 -15.64 -4.46 21.85
C THR A 40 -16.96 -4.33 22.60
N ARG A 41 -16.93 -4.14 23.93
CA ARG A 41 -18.13 -4.01 24.77
C ARG A 41 -18.68 -2.59 24.78
N SER A 42 -17.80 -1.60 24.91
CA SER A 42 -18.18 -0.18 25.03
C SER A 42 -17.88 0.65 23.80
N GLY A 43 -17.08 0.14 22.85
CA GLY A 43 -16.60 0.90 21.70
C GLY A 43 -15.57 1.98 22.05
N GLN A 44 -15.15 2.08 23.30
CA GLN A 44 -14.18 3.08 23.74
C GLN A 44 -12.77 2.71 23.29
N VAL A 45 -11.98 3.74 22.97
CA VAL A 45 -10.54 3.61 22.73
C VAL A 45 -9.84 3.38 24.06
N LEU A 46 -9.08 2.29 24.14
CA LEU A 46 -8.25 1.95 25.30
C LEU A 46 -6.83 2.48 25.12
N GLU A 47 -6.30 2.37 23.90
CA GLU A 47 -4.97 2.85 23.54
C GLU A 47 -4.97 3.27 22.07
N SER A 48 -4.28 4.37 21.76
CA SER A 48 -4.13 4.82 20.38
C SER A 48 -2.80 5.51 20.17
N TYR A 49 -2.15 5.21 19.06
CA TYR A 49 -0.96 5.90 18.58
C TYR A 49 -1.07 6.10 17.07
N ALA A 50 -0.86 7.35 16.63
CA ALA A 50 -0.91 7.74 15.23
C ALA A 50 0.24 8.72 14.95
N PRO A 51 1.34 8.26 14.35
CA PRO A 51 2.44 9.15 14.00
C PRO A 51 2.09 10.00 12.78
N GLY A 52 2.72 11.16 12.69
CA GLY A 52 2.62 12.03 11.53
C GLY A 52 3.16 11.34 10.29
N LEU A 53 2.44 11.45 9.17
CA LEU A 53 2.93 10.95 7.90
C LEU A 53 3.90 11.95 7.29
N PRO A 54 5.01 11.50 6.67
CA PRO A 54 5.81 12.38 5.85
C PRO A 54 4.92 12.92 4.72
N CYS A 55 5.05 14.20 4.41
CA CYS A 55 4.51 14.76 3.18
C CYS A 55 5.30 14.12 2.03
N GLU A 56 4.85 12.97 1.52
CA GLU A 56 5.41 12.43 0.29
C GLU A 56 5.05 13.43 -0.81
N PRO A 57 6.04 14.02 -1.53
CA PRO A 57 5.72 14.86 -2.67
C PRO A 57 4.87 14.01 -3.64
N PRO A 58 3.85 14.59 -4.29
CA PRO A 58 2.99 13.86 -5.19
C PRO A 58 3.88 13.07 -6.15
N HIS A 59 3.68 11.76 -6.21
CA HIS A 59 4.41 10.89 -7.12
C HIS A 59 4.19 11.44 -8.52
N ILE A 60 5.18 12.16 -9.05
CA ILE A 60 5.19 12.63 -10.43
C ILE A 60 5.19 11.35 -11.25
N SER A 61 3.99 10.88 -11.59
CA SER A 61 3.81 9.77 -12.50
C SER A 61 4.63 10.13 -13.72
N LYS A 62 5.66 9.32 -14.01
CA LYS A 62 6.46 9.48 -15.22
C LYS A 62 5.51 9.79 -16.37
N PRO A 63 5.80 10.79 -17.21
CA PRO A 63 4.91 11.19 -18.28
C PRO A 63 4.53 9.96 -19.10
N ILE A 64 3.25 9.87 -19.47
CA ILE A 64 2.66 8.77 -20.26
C ILE A 64 3.51 8.47 -21.52
N SER A 65 4.25 9.47 -22.01
CA SER A 65 5.23 9.39 -23.11
C SER A 65 6.20 8.19 -23.01
N LEU A 66 6.58 7.72 -21.81
CA LEU A 66 7.47 6.56 -21.66
C LEU A 66 6.79 5.18 -21.82
N ARG A 67 5.47 5.13 -22.07
CA ARG A 67 4.74 3.88 -22.36
C ARG A 67 4.67 3.54 -23.85
N ILE A 68 5.20 4.38 -24.73
CA ILE A 68 5.34 4.05 -26.14
C ILE A 68 6.59 3.17 -26.27
N MET A 69 6.40 1.84 -26.24
CA MET A 69 7.41 0.91 -26.73
C MET A 69 7.77 1.32 -28.17
N PRO A 70 9.05 1.54 -28.52
CA PRO A 70 9.40 1.71 -29.92
C PRO A 70 8.97 0.43 -30.63
N ILE A 71 8.14 0.57 -31.66
CA ILE A 71 7.85 -0.51 -32.59
C ILE A 71 9.21 -0.99 -33.11
N ARG A 72 9.63 -2.17 -32.67
CA ARG A 72 10.85 -2.82 -33.13
C ARG A 72 10.64 -3.08 -34.61
N ASN A 73 11.22 -2.24 -35.48
CA ASN A 73 11.17 -2.45 -36.91
C ASN A 73 12.06 -3.66 -37.25
N THR A 74 11.50 -4.86 -37.11
CA THR A 74 12.13 -6.11 -37.56
C THR A 74 11.84 -6.27 -39.05
N TYR A 75 12.53 -5.50 -39.89
CA TYR A 75 12.71 -5.83 -41.31
C TYR A 75 14.21 -5.90 -41.61
N LEU A 76 14.73 -7.12 -41.40
CA LEU A 76 15.66 -7.83 -42.27
C LEU A 76 16.89 -7.04 -42.76
N ALA A 77 17.92 -7.02 -41.91
CA ALA A 77 19.29 -7.10 -42.39
C ALA A 77 19.53 -8.51 -42.95
N ASN A 78 19.23 -8.73 -44.23
CA ASN A 78 19.76 -9.85 -44.99
C ASN A 78 20.22 -9.30 -46.34
N GLY A 79 21.53 -9.10 -46.46
CA GLY A 79 22.15 -8.66 -47.69
C GLY A 79 21.91 -9.65 -48.83
N VAL A 80 21.47 -9.13 -49.96
CA VAL A 80 21.73 -9.66 -51.30
C VAL A 80 21.89 -8.46 -52.22
N ALA A 81 23.05 -8.33 -52.85
CA ALA A 81 23.29 -7.42 -53.96
C ALA A 81 22.65 -7.98 -55.24
N ILE A 82 22.06 -7.13 -56.07
CA ILE A 82 21.97 -7.36 -57.52
C ILE A 82 21.80 -6.02 -58.26
N SER A 83 22.83 -5.73 -59.07
CA SER A 83 22.90 -4.95 -60.33
C SER A 83 22.00 -3.74 -60.53
#